data_AF-A0AAJ3YVB0-F1
#
_entry.id   AF-A0AAJ3YVB0-F1
#
_cell.length_a   1.000
_cell.length_b   1.000
_cell.length_c   1.000
_cell.angle_alpha   90.00
_cell.angle_beta   90.00
_cell.angle_gamma   90.00
#
_symmetry.space_group_name_H-M   'P 1'
#
loop_
_entity.id
_entity.type
_entity.pdbx_description
1 polymer ?
#
loop_
_entity_poly.entity_id
_entity_poly.type
_entity_poly.pdbx_seq_one_letter_code
_entity_poly.pdbx_strand_id
1 'polypeptide(L)'
;MSKKSKREYSLFDHVFAISTVLLMCIFIIVVPFLLFYGVFRLASLTPDITINSSGTFDSIVILLKFFTLTVVIIGIADVIFSQILLKKRGIINYIVESLFMFLLFYLYILIYSIFSHDIIFKNNGVALAALFLFVLYLLISVVYAVSQRIYRFVLKKIQEKHN
;
A
#
# COMPACT_ATOMS: atom_id res chain seq x y z
N MET A 1 39.22 28.42 -26.08
CA MET A 1 37.82 28.67 -25.68
C MET A 1 36.97 27.50 -26.16
N SER A 2 36.75 26.50 -25.30
CA SER A 2 36.09 25.24 -25.66
C SER A 2 34.57 25.42 -25.71
N LYS A 3 33.98 25.39 -26.92
CA LYS A 3 32.53 25.33 -27.12
C LYS A 3 32.02 24.00 -26.56
N LYS A 4 31.36 24.04 -25.39
CA LYS A 4 30.53 22.92 -24.91
C LYS A 4 29.42 22.72 -25.92
N SER A 5 29.44 21.64 -26.69
CA SER A 5 28.32 21.26 -27.53
C SER A 5 27.12 20.98 -26.61
N LYS A 6 26.02 21.71 -26.81
CA LYS A 6 24.72 21.30 -26.26
C LYS A 6 24.41 19.96 -26.94
N ARG A 7 24.41 18.86 -26.19
CA ARG A 7 23.83 17.61 -26.67
C ARG A 7 22.35 17.89 -26.90
N GLU A 8 21.94 17.94 -28.15
CA GLU A 8 20.52 17.94 -28.50
C GLU A 8 19.98 16.55 -28.12
N TYR A 9 18.99 16.53 -27.22
CA TYR A 9 18.32 15.30 -26.84
C TYR A 9 17.55 14.77 -28.05
N SER A 10 17.75 13.49 -28.36
CA SER A 10 17.06 12.85 -29.47
C SER A 10 15.58 12.60 -29.10
N LEU A 11 14.68 12.59 -30.07
CA LEU A 11 13.28 12.15 -29.86
C LEU A 11 13.22 10.76 -29.22
N PHE A 12 14.23 9.91 -29.48
CA PHE A 12 14.37 8.61 -28.83
C PHE A 12 14.62 8.71 -27.32
N ASP A 13 15.41 9.69 -26.87
CA ASP A 13 15.68 9.90 -25.43
C ASP A 13 14.40 10.31 -24.69
N HIS A 14 13.54 11.11 -25.33
CA HIS A 14 12.24 11.48 -24.78
C HIS A 14 11.29 10.30 -24.67
N VAL A 15 11.15 9.49 -25.73
CA VAL A 15 10.29 8.30 -25.71
C VAL A 15 10.79 7.29 -24.69
N PHE A 16 12.10 7.08 -24.60
CA PHE A 16 12.72 6.19 -23.62
C PHE A 16 12.46 6.65 -22.18
N ALA A 17 12.63 7.96 -21.91
CA ALA A 17 12.36 8.52 -20.58
C ALA A 17 10.88 8.36 -20.19
N ILE A 18 9.95 8.68 -21.10
CA ILE A 18 8.51 8.54 -20.85
C ILE A 18 8.16 7.07 -20.58
N SER A 19 8.67 6.14 -21.40
CA SER A 19 8.43 4.71 -21.23
C SER A 19 8.96 4.19 -19.90
N THR A 20 10.16 4.63 -19.49
CA THR A 20 10.77 4.25 -18.22
C THR A 20 9.94 4.75 -17.03
N VAL A 21 9.51 6.00 -17.05
CA VAL A 21 8.66 6.57 -15.99
C VAL A 21 7.31 5.84 -15.93
N LEU A 22 6.70 5.57 -17.08
CA LEU A 22 5.45 4.80 -17.15
C LEU A 22 5.63 3.41 -16.53
N LEU A 23 6.71 2.72 -16.88
CA LEU A 23 7.03 1.42 -16.32
C LEU A 23 7.20 1.50 -14.79
N MET A 24 7.93 2.50 -14.29
CA MET A 24 8.10 2.72 -12.84
C MET A 24 6.75 2.92 -12.15
N CYS A 25 5.86 3.75 -12.71
CA CYS A 25 4.52 3.97 -12.16
C CYS A 25 3.69 2.67 -12.13
N ILE A 26 3.73 1.88 -13.20
CA ILE A 26 3.04 0.58 -13.26
C ILE A 26 3.58 -0.35 -12.17
N PHE A 27 4.90 -0.45 -12.02
CA PHE A 27 5.51 -1.28 -10.98
C PHE A 27 5.09 -0.88 -9.57
N ILE A 28 5.05 0.43 -9.28
CA ILE A 28 4.63 0.96 -7.97
C ILE A 28 3.20 0.56 -7.63
N ILE A 29 2.31 0.42 -8.62
CA ILE A 29 0.91 0.04 -8.40
C ILE A 29 0.73 -1.49 -8.40
N VAL A 30 1.33 -2.17 -9.38
CA VAL A 30 1.12 -3.60 -9.61
C VAL A 30 1.78 -4.45 -8.53
N VAL A 31 2.98 -4.11 -8.08
CA VAL A 31 3.69 -4.93 -7.08
C VAL A 31 2.92 -5.01 -5.74
N PRO A 32 2.46 -3.89 -5.14
CA PRO A 32 1.63 -3.96 -3.93
C PRO A 32 0.34 -4.75 -4.14
N PHE A 33 -0.31 -4.59 -5.29
CA PHE A 33 -1.52 -5.35 -5.60
C PHE A 33 -1.24 -6.85 -5.72
N LEU A 34 -0.15 -7.26 -6.38
CA LEU A 34 0.20 -8.69 -6.50
C LEU A 34 0.53 -9.32 -5.15
N LEU A 35 1.24 -8.59 -4.27
CA LEU A 35 1.50 -9.05 -2.90
C LEU A 35 0.20 -9.21 -2.12
N PHE A 36 -0.69 -8.21 -2.20
CA PHE A 36 -2.00 -8.25 -1.59
C PHE A 36 -2.84 -9.43 -2.10
N TYR A 37 -2.93 -9.59 -3.41
CA TYR A 37 -3.64 -10.67 -4.08
C TYR A 37 -3.11 -12.03 -3.62
N GLY A 38 -1.78 -12.22 -3.62
CA GLY A 38 -1.16 -13.48 -3.22
C GLY A 38 -1.51 -13.87 -1.79
N VAL A 39 -1.35 -12.95 -0.84
CA VAL A 39 -1.61 -13.25 0.57
C VAL A 39 -3.10 -13.38 0.87
N PHE A 40 -3.95 -12.53 0.28
CA PHE A 40 -5.41 -12.65 0.46
C PHE A 40 -5.94 -13.94 -0.17
N ARG A 41 -5.39 -14.38 -1.30
CA ARG A 41 -5.73 -15.65 -1.92
C ARG A 41 -5.36 -16.84 -1.03
N LEU A 42 -4.25 -16.78 -0.30
CA LEU A 42 -3.90 -17.77 0.72
C LEU A 42 -4.91 -17.74 1.88
N ALA A 43 -5.31 -16.56 2.33
CA ALA A 43 -6.34 -16.42 3.36
C ALA A 43 -7.69 -17.00 2.90
N SER A 44 -8.04 -16.86 1.62
CA SER A 44 -9.27 -17.45 1.05
C SER A 44 -9.19 -18.95 0.76
N LEU A 45 -8.08 -19.62 1.09
CA LEU A 45 -8.03 -21.09 1.15
C LEU A 45 -8.61 -21.60 2.48
N THR A 46 -8.79 -20.73 3.47
CA THR A 46 -9.47 -21.08 4.72
C THR A 46 -10.99 -21.13 4.50
N PRO A 47 -11.74 -21.95 5.26
CA PRO A 47 -13.20 -22.02 5.12
C PRO A 47 -13.92 -20.73 5.55
N ASP A 48 -13.19 -19.80 6.16
CA ASP A 48 -13.73 -18.57 6.74
C ASP A 48 -13.81 -17.40 5.72
N ILE A 49 -13.13 -17.49 4.57
CA ILE A 49 -13.16 -16.46 3.53
C ILE A 49 -13.36 -17.11 2.16
N THR A 50 -14.43 -16.76 1.47
CA THR A 50 -14.73 -17.25 0.12
C THR A 50 -14.86 -16.10 -0.85
N ILE A 51 -14.17 -16.19 -2.00
CA ILE A 51 -14.32 -15.22 -3.09
C ILE A 51 -15.38 -15.76 -4.05
N ASN A 52 -16.48 -15.04 -4.21
CA ASN A 52 -17.57 -15.44 -5.10
C ASN A 52 -17.22 -15.09 -6.54
N SER A 53 -16.41 -15.94 -7.18
CA SER A 53 -15.93 -15.72 -8.54
C SER A 53 -16.19 -16.90 -9.44
N SER A 54 -16.52 -16.60 -10.70
CA SER A 54 -16.72 -17.58 -11.78
C SER A 54 -15.41 -18.11 -12.38
N GLY A 55 -14.27 -17.46 -12.11
CA GLY A 55 -12.96 -17.85 -12.60
C GLY A 55 -11.82 -16.96 -12.08
N THR A 56 -10.59 -17.23 -12.53
CA THR A 56 -9.38 -16.52 -12.05
C THR A 56 -9.41 -15.03 -12.37
N PHE A 57 -9.82 -14.66 -13.59
CA PHE A 57 -9.89 -13.25 -13.98
C PHE A 57 -10.90 -12.46 -13.13
N ASP A 58 -12.05 -13.07 -12.88
CA ASP A 58 -13.12 -12.52 -12.04
C ASP A 58 -12.65 -12.35 -10.58
N SER A 59 -11.96 -13.36 -10.02
CA SER A 59 -11.26 -13.26 -8.73
C SER A 59 -10.29 -12.08 -8.66
N ILE A 60 -9.49 -11.85 -9.71
CA ILE A 60 -8.54 -10.72 -9.77
C ILE A 60 -9.29 -9.40 -9.76
N VAL A 61 -10.37 -9.26 -10.54
CA VAL A 61 -11.16 -8.03 -10.61
C VAL A 61 -11.83 -7.72 -9.27
N ILE A 62 -12.41 -8.74 -8.61
CA ILE A 62 -13.00 -8.61 -7.26
C ILE A 62 -11.94 -8.10 -6.27
N LEU A 63 -10.79 -8.76 -6.22
CA LEU A 63 -9.72 -8.38 -5.30
C LEU A 63 -9.10 -7.02 -5.64
N LEU A 64 -9.07 -6.61 -6.91
CA LEU A 64 -8.62 -5.28 -7.31
C LEU A 64 -9.58 -4.18 -6.83
N LYS A 65 -10.90 -4.40 -6.96
CA LYS A 65 -11.91 -3.48 -6.40
C LYS A 65 -11.77 -3.36 -4.89
N PHE A 66 -11.64 -4.49 -4.20
CA PHE A 66 -11.45 -4.55 -2.76
C PHE A 66 -10.16 -3.85 -2.31
N PHE A 67 -9.04 -4.12 -3.00
CA PHE A 67 -7.74 -3.47 -2.75
C PHE A 67 -7.82 -1.95 -2.95
N THR A 68 -8.41 -1.51 -4.06
CA THR A 68 -8.53 -0.07 -4.37
C THR A 68 -9.35 0.65 -3.30
N LEU A 69 -10.49 0.07 -2.91
CA LEU A 69 -11.32 0.62 -1.84
C LEU A 69 -10.57 0.65 -0.51
N THR A 70 -9.83 -0.41 -0.18
CA THR A 70 -9.00 -0.49 1.03
C THR A 70 -7.97 0.65 1.06
N VAL A 71 -7.22 0.86 -0.03
CA VAL A 71 -6.21 1.92 -0.13
C VAL A 71 -6.84 3.30 0.05
N VAL A 72 -8.01 3.55 -0.55
CA VAL A 72 -8.73 4.83 -0.40
C VAL A 72 -9.14 5.06 1.07
N ILE A 73 -9.72 4.05 1.71
CA ILE A 73 -10.18 4.15 3.11
C ILE A 73 -9.00 4.36 4.06
N ILE A 74 -7.90 3.62 3.89
CA ILE A 74 -6.67 3.81 4.67
C ILE A 74 -6.13 5.21 4.46
N GLY A 75 -6.03 5.67 3.21
CA GLY A 75 -5.50 7.00 2.91
C GLY A 75 -6.31 8.12 3.59
N ILE A 76 -7.64 8.01 3.59
CA ILE A 76 -8.51 8.94 4.31
C ILE A 76 -8.28 8.86 5.82
N ALA A 77 -8.23 7.64 6.38
CA ALA A 77 -8.01 7.42 7.80
C ALA A 77 -6.66 7.98 8.28
N ASP A 78 -5.58 7.70 7.55
CA ASP A 78 -4.23 8.22 7.84
C ASP A 78 -4.21 9.75 7.82
N VAL A 79 -4.88 10.39 6.85
CA VAL A 79 -4.97 11.86 6.81
C VAL A 79 -5.73 12.38 8.04
N ILE A 80 -6.87 11.79 8.38
CA ILE A 80 -7.68 12.20 9.55
C ILE A 80 -6.88 12.02 10.85
N PHE A 81 -6.27 10.85 11.06
CA PHE A 81 -5.47 10.57 12.25
C PHE A 81 -4.23 11.45 12.32
N SER A 82 -3.58 11.72 11.18
CA SER A 82 -2.46 12.66 11.14
C SER A 82 -2.85 14.07 11.53
N GLN A 83 -4.10 14.49 11.31
CA GLN A 83 -4.59 15.82 11.72
C GLN A 83 -5.03 15.84 13.20
N ILE A 84 -5.69 14.78 13.66
CA ILE A 84 -6.23 14.70 15.03
C ILE A 84 -5.13 14.43 16.06
N LEU A 85 -4.15 13.58 15.74
CA LEU A 85 -3.09 13.15 16.67
C LEU A 85 -1.88 14.12 16.72
N LEU A 86 -2.01 15.33 16.14
CA LEU A 86 -1.00 16.38 16.17
C LEU A 86 -0.77 16.94 17.58
N LYS A 87 0.24 16.40 18.29
CA LYS A 87 1.14 17.20 19.15
C LYS A 87 2.33 16.48 19.77
N LYS A 88 2.34 15.14 19.88
CA LYS A 88 3.48 14.40 20.46
C LYS A 88 3.77 13.14 19.67
N ARG A 89 4.92 13.09 18.98
CA ARG A 89 5.44 11.88 18.33
C ARG A 89 6.03 10.93 19.37
N GLY A 90 5.18 10.39 20.24
CA GLY A 90 5.54 9.36 21.22
C GLY A 90 5.11 7.98 20.74
N ILE A 91 5.78 6.94 21.27
CA ILE A 91 5.44 5.53 21.00
C ILE A 91 3.97 5.25 21.35
N ILE A 92 3.44 5.88 22.41
CA ILE A 92 2.04 5.72 22.84
C ILE A 92 1.07 6.16 21.74
N ASN A 93 1.33 7.29 21.07
CA ASN A 93 0.46 7.78 20.00
C ASN A 93 0.45 6.80 18.82
N TYR A 94 1.60 6.20 18.49
CA TYR A 94 1.68 5.19 17.44
C TYR A 94 0.88 3.92 17.77
N ILE A 95 0.95 3.48 19.04
CA ILE A 95 0.15 2.33 19.50
C ILE A 95 -1.35 2.64 19.42
N VAL A 96 -1.75 3.83 19.89
CA VAL A 96 -3.14 4.28 19.84
C VAL A 96 -3.65 4.38 18.40
N GLU A 97 -2.87 4.97 17.51
CA GLU A 97 -3.18 5.05 16.07
C GLU A 97 -3.33 3.65 15.45
N SER A 98 -2.41 2.74 15.77
CA SER A 98 -2.48 1.35 15.30
C SER A 98 -3.74 0.63 15.80
N LEU A 99 -4.13 0.84 17.07
CA LEU A 99 -5.36 0.27 17.62
C LEU A 99 -6.61 0.83 16.92
N PHE A 100 -6.66 2.14 16.68
CA PHE A 100 -7.75 2.76 15.92
C PHE A 100 -7.80 2.26 14.48
N MET A 101 -6.65 2.07 13.83
CA MET A 101 -6.57 1.47 12.49
C MET A 101 -7.09 0.03 12.48
N PHE A 102 -6.77 -0.78 13.49
CA PHE A 102 -7.32 -2.12 13.61
C PHE A 102 -8.84 -2.12 13.75
N LEU A 103 -9.40 -1.25 14.60
CA LEU A 103 -10.85 -1.08 14.73
C LEU A 103 -11.50 -0.62 13.42
N LEU A 104 -10.85 0.30 12.71
CA LEU A 104 -11.30 0.79 11.42
C LEU A 104 -11.29 -0.31 10.37
N PHE A 105 -10.25 -1.16 10.33
CA PHE A 105 -10.22 -2.34 9.46
C PHE A 105 -11.34 -3.31 9.78
N TYR A 106 -11.54 -3.61 11.06
CA TYR A 106 -12.62 -4.50 11.47
C TYR A 106 -13.99 -3.99 11.02
N LEU A 107 -14.27 -2.70 11.27
CA LEU A 107 -15.51 -2.06 10.85
C LEU A 107 -15.65 -2.03 9.33
N TYR A 108 -14.57 -1.72 8.62
CA TYR A 108 -14.53 -1.71 7.16
C TYR A 108 -14.89 -3.09 6.58
N ILE A 109 -14.25 -4.16 7.03
CA ILE A 109 -14.53 -5.52 6.56
C ILE A 109 -15.97 -5.91 6.90
N LEU A 110 -16.45 -5.56 8.09
CA LEU A 110 -17.82 -5.85 8.51
C LEU A 110 -18.85 -5.15 7.60
N ILE A 111 -18.65 -3.87 7.31
CA ILE A 111 -19.48 -3.12 6.36
C ILE A 111 -19.37 -3.75 4.97
N TYR A 112 -18.16 -4.01 4.48
CA TYR A 112 -17.94 -4.61 3.17
C TYR A 112 -18.65 -5.96 3.04
N SER A 113 -18.63 -6.80 4.08
CA SER A 113 -19.34 -8.09 4.12
C SER A 113 -20.86 -7.98 4.05
N ILE A 114 -21.43 -6.84 4.47
CA ILE A 114 -22.89 -6.61 4.44
C ILE A 114 -23.32 -6.10 3.06
N PHE A 115 -22.51 -5.23 2.44
CA PHE A 115 -22.87 -4.54 1.20
C PHE A 115 -22.35 -5.22 -0.06
N SER A 116 -21.21 -5.90 0.00
CA SER A 116 -20.64 -6.63 -1.13
C SER A 116 -20.94 -8.12 -1.02
N HIS A 117 -21.38 -8.71 -2.13
CA HIS A 117 -21.55 -10.16 -2.27
C HIS A 117 -20.35 -10.82 -2.97
N ASP A 118 -19.27 -10.05 -3.19
CA ASP A 118 -18.10 -10.50 -3.94
C ASP A 118 -17.14 -11.33 -3.06
N ILE A 119 -17.04 -10.98 -1.76
CA ILE A 119 -16.24 -11.71 -0.77
C ILE A 119 -17.13 -12.05 0.41
N ILE A 120 -17.29 -13.35 0.66
CA ILE A 120 -18.13 -13.88 1.73
C ILE A 120 -17.22 -14.22 2.91
N PHE A 121 -17.49 -13.59 4.05
CA PHE A 121 -16.79 -13.85 5.31
C PHE A 121 -17.69 -14.71 6.21
N LYS A 122 -17.20 -15.88 6.64
CA LYS A 122 -17.90 -16.81 7.54
C LYS A 122 -17.14 -16.91 8.86
N ASN A 123 -17.85 -17.22 9.95
CA ASN A 123 -17.27 -17.40 11.28
C ASN A 123 -16.32 -16.25 11.66
N ASN A 124 -15.02 -16.54 11.76
CA ASN A 124 -13.95 -15.60 12.13
C ASN A 124 -13.33 -14.88 10.92
N GLY A 125 -13.88 -15.04 9.71
CA GLY A 125 -13.33 -14.48 8.48
C GLY A 125 -13.19 -12.97 8.49
N VAL A 126 -14.11 -12.26 9.14
CA VAL A 126 -14.03 -10.79 9.33
C VAL A 126 -12.79 -10.43 10.14
N ALA A 127 -12.57 -11.11 11.27
CA ALA A 127 -11.42 -10.88 12.12
C ALA A 127 -10.11 -11.26 11.42
N LEU A 128 -10.10 -12.36 10.67
CA LEU A 128 -8.92 -12.81 9.91
C LEU A 128 -8.54 -11.82 8.82
N ALA A 129 -9.52 -11.32 8.05
CA ALA A 129 -9.28 -10.32 7.02
C ALA A 129 -8.85 -8.97 7.62
N ALA A 130 -9.47 -8.54 8.72
CA ALA A 130 -9.07 -7.32 9.42
C ALA A 130 -7.64 -7.43 10.00
N LEU A 131 -7.28 -8.59 10.58
CA LEU A 131 -5.93 -8.87 11.05
C LEU A 131 -4.93 -8.86 9.88
N PHE A 132 -5.29 -9.46 8.75
CA PHE A 132 -4.46 -9.43 7.55
C PHE A 132 -4.19 -8.00 7.08
N LEU A 133 -5.22 -7.16 6.95
CA LEU A 133 -5.08 -5.75 6.59
C LEU A 133 -4.21 -4.99 7.60
N PHE A 134 -4.39 -5.27 8.88
CA PHE A 134 -3.62 -4.65 9.95
C PHE A 134 -2.14 -5.02 9.91
N VAL A 135 -1.82 -6.30 9.73
CA VAL A 135 -0.43 -6.76 9.57
C VAL A 135 0.21 -6.10 8.35
N LEU A 136 -0.52 -6.02 7.23
CA LEU A 136 -0.04 -5.37 6.00
C LEU A 136 0.22 -3.87 6.23
N TYR A 137 -0.67 -3.18 6.95
CA TYR A 137 -0.49 -1.78 7.35
C TYR A 137 0.77 -1.57 8.22
N LEU A 138 0.99 -2.44 9.21
CA LEU A 138 2.19 -2.37 10.05
C LEU A 138 3.47 -2.64 9.24
N LEU A 139 3.45 -3.60 8.32
CA LEU A 139 4.58 -3.88 7.43
C LEU A 139 4.92 -2.67 6.55
N ILE A 140 3.92 -2.03 5.95
CA ILE A 140 4.11 -0.79 5.17
C ILE A 140 4.72 0.30 6.05
N SER A 141 4.21 0.48 7.27
CA SER A 141 4.75 1.44 8.24
C SER A 141 6.23 1.18 8.55
N VAL A 142 6.61 -0.09 8.73
CA VAL A 142 8.01 -0.50 8.97
C VAL A 142 8.87 -0.23 7.74
N VAL A 143 8.41 -0.62 6.55
CA VAL A 143 9.13 -0.39 5.28
C VAL A 143 9.35 1.11 5.06
N TYR A 144 8.35 1.94 5.33
CA TYR A 144 8.48 3.39 5.26
C TYR A 144 9.54 3.93 6.23
N ALA A 145 9.50 3.50 7.50
CA ALA A 145 10.47 3.91 8.50
C ALA A 145 11.91 3.52 8.14
N VAL A 146 12.12 2.29 7.63
CA VAL A 146 13.43 1.80 7.17
C VAL A 146 13.90 2.60 5.95
N SER A 147 13.02 2.81 4.96
CA SER A 147 13.34 3.58 3.74
C SER A 147 13.77 5.01 4.10
N GLN A 148 13.06 5.66 5.04
CA GLN A 148 13.41 7.00 5.49
C GLN A 148 14.75 7.06 6.25
N ARG A 149 15.12 6.00 6.97
CA ARG A 149 16.45 5.90 7.62
C ARG A 149 17.56 5.75 6.59
N ILE A 150 17.37 4.88 5.60
CA ILE A 150 18.34 4.68 4.51
C ILE A 150 18.53 5.97 3.72
N TYR A 151 17.44 6.65 3.36
CA TYR A 151 17.49 7.93 2.66
C TYR A 151 18.32 8.98 3.43
N ARG A 152 18.05 9.13 4.73
CA ARG A 152 18.81 10.07 5.59
C ARG A 152 20.28 9.68 5.70
N PHE A 153 20.60 8.40 5.78
CA PHE A 153 21.98 7.91 5.83
C PHE A 153 22.74 8.22 4.54
N VAL A 154 22.14 7.92 3.38
CA VAL A 154 22.74 8.21 2.07
C VAL A 154 22.95 9.72 1.89
N LEU A 155 21.96 10.54 2.26
CA LEU A 155 22.07 11.99 2.16
C LEU A 155 23.22 12.54 3.00
N LYS A 156 23.37 12.08 4.25
CA LYS A 156 24.51 12.46 5.12
C LYS A 156 25.85 12.08 4.49
N LYS A 157 25.97 10.86 3.96
CA LYS A 157 27.20 10.37 3.34
C LYS A 157 27.58 11.17 2.08
N ILE A 158 26.59 11.65 1.31
CA ILE A 158 26.83 12.54 0.17
C ILE A 158 27.30 13.92 0.63
N GLN A 159 26.68 14.48 1.68
CA GLN A 159 27.08 15.77 2.25
C GLN A 159 28.49 15.75 2.83
N GLU A 160 28.88 14.68 3.53
CA GLU A 160 30.24 14.47 4.08
C GLU A 160 31.30 14.29 2.98
N LYS A 161 30.91 13.88 1.77
CA LYS A 161 31.84 13.71 0.64
C LYS A 161 32.06 15.01 -0.15
N HIS A 162 31.17 15.98 0.02
CA HIS A 162 31.20 17.27 -0.69
C HIS A 162 31.61 18.45 0.20
N ASN A 163 31.85 18.21 1.50
CA ASN A 163 32.55 19.10 2.43
C ASN A 163 33.97 18.59 2.67
#